data_AF-A0A524LPD5-F1
#
_entry.id   AF-A0A524LPD5-F1
#
_cell.length_a   1.000
_cell.length_b   1.000
_cell.length_c   1.000
_cell.angle_alpha   90.00
_cell.angle_beta   90.00
_cell.angle_gamma   90.00
#
_symmetry.space_group_name_H-M   'P 1'
#
loop_
_entity.id
_entity.type
_entity.pdbx_description
1 polymer ?
#
loop_
_entity_poly.entity_id
_entity_poly.type
_entity_poly.pdbx_seq_one_letter_code
_entity_poly.pdbx_strand_id
1 'polypeptide(L)'
;MKLPSVQQVLQDAKQTFLRFPIVILNAAIGTISAVILVDYEGPVQTTILFSILLATILGIPLLTAFTLFAEKRKWDKIRGMGLQLFGVLLLAAYGCTVPTGFAEAPAIH
;
A
#
# COMPACT_ATOMS: atom_id res chain seq x y z
N MET A 1 31.70 -2.86 11.21
CA MET A 1 30.79 -1.86 10.60
C MET A 1 30.39 -0.88 11.71
N LYS A 2 30.52 0.43 11.50
CA LYS A 2 30.11 1.44 12.51
C LYS A 2 28.58 1.50 12.52
N LEU A 3 27.97 1.34 13.69
CA LEU A 3 26.52 1.55 13.82
C LEU A 3 26.20 2.99 13.39
N PRO A 4 25.24 3.20 12.48
CA PRO A 4 24.84 4.54 12.10
C PRO A 4 24.37 5.28 13.35
N SER A 5 24.71 6.57 13.45
CA SER A 5 24.23 7.37 14.57
C SER A 5 22.71 7.51 14.48
N VAL A 6 22.02 7.65 15.62
CA VAL A 6 20.57 7.88 15.66
C VAL A 6 20.16 9.07 14.79
N GLN A 7 21.01 10.11 14.75
CA GLN A 7 20.80 11.29 13.90
C GLN A 7 20.78 10.94 12.41
N GLN A 8 21.68 10.04 11.97
CA GLN A 8 21.73 9.60 10.58
C GLN A 8 20.49 8.78 10.19
N VAL A 9 20.06 7.86 11.06
CA VAL A 9 18.83 7.07 10.84
C VAL A 9 17.61 7.99 10.70
N LEU A 10 17.49 9.01 11.55
CA LEU A 10 16.38 9.95 11.49
C LEU A 10 16.40 10.79 10.21
N GLN A 11 17.59 11.21 9.76
CA GLN A 11 17.75 11.96 8.52
C GLN A 11 17.36 11.14 7.29
N ASP A 12 17.80 9.89 7.22
CA ASP A 12 17.48 8.96 6.13
C ASP A 12 15.98 8.61 6.11
N ALA A 13 15.38 8.42 7.29
CA ALA A 13 13.95 8.19 7.43
C ALA A 13 13.13 9.39 6.93
N LYS A 14 13.52 10.61 7.32
CA LYS A 14 12.88 11.85 6.84
C LYS A 14 13.01 12.00 5.33
N GLN A 15 14.19 11.73 4.77
CA GLN A 15 14.39 11.80 3.32
C GLN A 15 13.52 10.79 2.57
N THR A 16 13.42 9.56 3.08
CA THR A 16 12.55 8.52 2.53
C THR A 16 11.08 8.92 2.62
N PHE A 17 10.68 9.50 3.75
CA PHE A 17 9.31 9.97 3.97
C PHE A 17 8.90 11.05 2.97
N LEU A 18 9.77 12.03 2.74
CA LEU A 18 9.54 13.11 1.78
C LEU A 18 9.55 12.62 0.33
N ARG A 19 10.25 11.52 0.04
CA ARG A 19 10.34 10.93 -1.30
C ARG A 19 9.15 10.04 -1.65
N PHE A 20 8.63 9.28 -0.69
CA PHE A 20 7.57 8.29 -0.92
C PHE A 20 6.33 8.47 -0.01
N PRO A 21 5.76 9.67 0.11
CA PRO A 21 4.69 9.94 1.10
C PRO A 21 3.45 9.06 0.88
N ILE A 22 3.01 8.88 -0.37
CA ILE A 22 1.81 8.08 -0.70
C ILE A 22 2.06 6.59 -0.51
N VAL A 23 3.28 6.10 -0.77
CA VAL A 23 3.64 4.69 -0.53
C VAL A 23 3.59 4.39 0.96
N ILE A 24 4.13 5.29 1.79
CA ILE A 24 4.12 5.14 3.25
C ILE A 24 2.70 5.20 3.80
N LEU A 25 1.86 6.11 3.30
CA LEU A 25 0.45 6.17 3.67
C LEU A 25 -0.27 4.87 3.31
N ASN A 26 -0.06 4.35 2.10
CA ASN A 26 -0.61 3.07 1.66
C ASN A 26 -0.15 1.92 2.56
N ALA A 27 1.13 1.87 2.93
CA ALA A 27 1.66 0.88 3.86
C ALA A 27 1.04 1.00 5.26
N ALA A 28 0.85 2.22 5.77
CA ALA A 28 0.21 2.46 7.06
C ALA A 28 -1.25 1.97 7.07
N ILE A 29 -2.02 2.25 6.02
CA ILE A 29 -3.40 1.77 5.87
C ILE A 29 -3.44 0.24 5.82
N GLY A 30 -2.52 -0.38 5.08
CA GLY A 30 -2.42 -1.85 5.00
C GLY A 30 -2.09 -2.48 6.34
N THR A 31 -1.12 -1.92 7.07
CA THR A 31 -0.77 -2.37 8.42
C THR A 31 -1.94 -2.24 9.40
N ILE A 32 -2.64 -1.10 9.42
CA ILE A 32 -3.82 -0.91 10.28
C ILE A 32 -4.91 -1.95 9.94
N SER A 33 -5.17 -2.15 8.64
CA SER A 33 -6.16 -3.13 8.17
C SER A 33 -5.79 -4.56 8.58
N ALA A 34 -4.50 -4.91 8.48
CA ALA A 34 -3.99 -6.21 8.91
C ALA A 34 -4.13 -6.41 10.42
N VAL A 35 -3.75 -5.41 11.23
CA VAL A 35 -3.88 -5.49 12.70
C VAL A 35 -5.32 -5.71 13.11
N ILE A 36 -6.27 -4.95 12.53
CA ILE A 36 -7.70 -5.11 12.84
C ILE A 36 -8.21 -6.50 12.40
N LEU A 37 -7.75 -7.01 11.26
CA LEU A 37 -8.15 -8.33 10.75
C LEU A 37 -7.62 -9.48 11.60
N VAL A 38 -6.43 -9.35 12.20
CA VAL A 38 -5.85 -10.39 13.06
C VAL A 38 -6.70 -10.63 14.30
N ASP A 39 -7.27 -9.56 14.87
CA ASP A 39 -8.14 -9.64 16.05
C ASP A 39 -9.63 -9.80 15.71
N TYR A 40 -9.97 -9.97 14.42
CA TYR A 40 -11.36 -10.07 13.98
C TYR A 40 -11.93 -11.48 14.19
N GLU A 41 -12.76 -11.64 15.23
CA GLU A 41 -13.47 -12.89 15.55
C GLU A 41 -14.87 -13.02 14.88
N GLY A 42 -15.19 -12.14 13.92
CA GLY A 42 -16.50 -12.13 13.26
C GLY A 42 -16.71 -13.28 12.26
N PRO A 43 -17.84 -13.29 11.53
CA PRO A 43 -18.14 -14.33 10.53
C PRO A 43 -17.01 -14.45 9.49
N VAL A 44 -16.79 -15.65 8.95
CA VAL A 44 -15.78 -15.96 7.90
C VAL A 44 -16.11 -15.30 6.54
N GLN A 45 -16.92 -14.26 6.54
CA GLN A 45 -17.24 -13.49 5.35
C GLN A 45 -16.11 -12.51 5.06
N THR A 46 -15.87 -12.27 3.79
CA THR A 46 -14.86 -11.33 3.34
C THR A 46 -15.30 -9.91 3.69
N THR A 47 -14.51 -9.24 4.54
CA THR A 47 -14.76 -7.87 5.00
C THR A 47 -14.11 -6.87 4.04
N ILE A 48 -14.60 -5.62 4.06
CA ILE A 48 -14.00 -4.52 3.29
C ILE A 48 -12.51 -4.35 3.65
N LEU A 49 -12.14 -4.62 4.91
CA LEU A 49 -10.74 -4.57 5.37
C LEU A 49 -9.85 -5.58 4.63
N PHE A 50 -10.39 -6.73 4.24
CA PHE A 50 -9.65 -7.72 3.46
C PHE A 50 -9.33 -7.20 2.05
N SER A 51 -10.31 -6.58 1.38
CA SER A 51 -10.09 -5.92 0.09
C SER A 51 -9.08 -4.78 0.18
N ILE A 52 -9.14 -3.97 1.25
CA ILE A 52 -8.17 -2.90 1.51
C ILE A 52 -6.77 -3.48 1.74
N LEU A 53 -6.65 -4.56 2.51
CA LEU A 53 -5.38 -5.23 2.75
C LEU A 53 -4.76 -5.72 1.44
N LEU A 54 -5.53 -6.41 0.59
CA LEU A 54 -5.04 -6.87 -0.71
C LEU A 54 -4.63 -5.70 -1.63
N ALA A 55 -5.44 -4.65 -1.69
CA ALA A 55 -5.13 -3.46 -2.48
C ALA A 55 -3.86 -2.78 -1.99
N THR A 56 -3.67 -2.65 -0.68
CA THR A 56 -2.49 -1.99 -0.11
C THR A 56 -1.21 -2.83 -0.28
N ILE A 57 -1.28 -4.16 -0.16
CA ILE A 57 -0.15 -5.06 -0.46
C ILE A 57 0.33 -4.88 -1.91
N LEU A 58 -0.60 -4.82 -2.87
CA LEU A 58 -0.28 -4.55 -4.28
C LEU A 58 0.17 -3.09 -4.49
N GLY A 59 -0.36 -2.18 -3.69
CA GLY A 59 -0.08 -0.76 -3.77
C GLY A 59 1.37 -0.39 -3.47
N ILE A 60 2.01 -1.08 -2.53
CA ILE A 60 3.42 -0.82 -2.17
C ILE A 60 4.34 -0.93 -3.41
N PRO A 61 4.43 -2.08 -4.11
CA PRO A 61 5.31 -2.20 -5.28
C PRO A 61 4.85 -1.30 -6.44
N LEU A 62 3.55 -1.17 -6.70
CA LEU A 62 3.02 -0.37 -7.80
C LEU A 62 3.36 1.13 -7.64
N LEU A 63 3.02 1.70 -6.48
CA LEU A 63 3.24 3.13 -6.21
C LEU A 63 4.74 3.44 -6.09
N THR A 64 5.54 2.50 -5.58
CA THR A 64 7.00 2.62 -5.58
C THR A 64 7.54 2.66 -7.00
N ALA A 65 7.11 1.73 -7.87
CA ALA A 65 7.53 1.70 -9.27
C ALA A 65 7.14 2.98 -10.02
N PHE A 66 5.94 3.52 -9.79
CA PHE A 66 5.52 4.79 -10.38
C PHE A 66 6.38 5.97 -9.93
N THR A 67 6.73 6.02 -8.65
CA THR A 67 7.63 7.06 -8.12
C THR A 67 9.00 6.98 -8.77
N LEU A 68 9.61 5.79 -8.80
CA LEU A 68 10.91 5.56 -9.42
C LEU A 68 10.89 5.83 -10.94
N PHE A 69 9.78 5.51 -11.60
CA PHE A 69 9.59 5.78 -13.02
C PHE A 69 9.51 7.29 -13.32
N ALA A 70 8.73 8.04 -12.54
CA ALA A 70 8.62 9.49 -12.67
C ALA A 70 9.97 10.18 -12.42
N GLU A 71 10.70 9.75 -11.39
CA GLU A 71 12.06 10.22 -11.09
C GLU A 71 13.03 9.92 -12.23
N LYS A 72 13.05 8.69 -12.75
CA LYS A 72 13.91 8.29 -13.89
C LYS A 72 13.64 9.14 -15.14
N ARG A 73 12.38 9.54 -15.36
CA ARG A 73 11.97 10.42 -16.46
C ARG A 73 12.15 11.91 -16.16
N LYS A 74 12.66 12.28 -14.99
CA LYS A 74 12.80 13.67 -14.51
C LYS A 74 11.50 14.46 -14.62
N TRP A 75 10.38 13.81 -14.31
CA TRP A 75 9.09 14.49 -14.30
C TRP A 75 9.04 15.52 -13.18
N ASP A 76 8.32 16.62 -13.43
CA ASP A 76 8.02 17.60 -12.41
C ASP A 76 7.06 17.02 -11.37
N LYS A 77 7.00 17.66 -10.19
CA LYS A 77 6.23 17.15 -9.05
C LYS A 77 4.75 16.93 -9.38
N ILE A 78 4.15 17.75 -10.25
CA ILE A 78 2.73 17.66 -10.60
C ILE A 78 2.46 16.40 -11.41
N ARG A 79 3.27 16.11 -12.43
CA ARG A 79 3.13 14.88 -13.23
C ARG A 79 3.40 13.62 -12.41
N GLY A 80 4.41 13.66 -11.52
CA GLY A 80 4.66 12.57 -10.58
C GLY A 80 3.47 12.32 -9.64
N MET A 81 2.88 13.39 -9.11
CA MET A 81 1.67 13.31 -8.27
C MET A 81 0.47 12.76 -9.05
N GLY A 82 0.27 13.19 -10.30
CA GLY A 82 -0.78 12.67 -11.17
C GLY A 82 -0.66 11.17 -11.42
N LEU A 83 0.57 10.67 -11.63
CA LEU A 83 0.82 9.23 -11.79
C LEU A 83 0.55 8.45 -10.50
N GLN A 84 0.94 8.99 -9.34
CA GLN A 84 0.62 8.36 -8.06
C GLN A 84 -0.90 8.35 -7.79
N LEU A 85 -1.60 9.44 -8.07
CA LEU A 85 -3.06 9.50 -7.92
C LEU A 85 -3.75 8.50 -8.83
N PHE A 86 -3.28 8.37 -10.08
CA PHE A 86 -3.75 7.33 -11.00
C PHE A 86 -3.51 5.92 -10.43
N GLY A 87 -2.33 5.67 -9.84
CA GLY A 87 -2.04 4.43 -9.13
C GLY A 87 -3.02 4.15 -7.99
N VAL A 88 -3.32 5.15 -7.15
CA VAL A 88 -4.31 5.02 -6.06
C VAL A 88 -5.70 4.70 -6.59
N LEU A 89 -6.12 5.35 -7.68
CA LEU A 89 -7.42 5.07 -8.32
C LEU A 89 -7.49 3.63 -8.86
N LEU A 90 -6.40 3.14 -9.46
CA LEU A 90 -6.32 1.74 -9.90
C LEU A 90 -6.43 0.76 -8.73
N LEU A 91 -5.80 1.06 -7.59
CA LEU A 91 -5.88 0.23 -6.39
C LEU A 91 -7.28 0.26 -5.77
N ALA A 92 -7.93 1.42 -5.75
CA ALA A 92 -9.31 1.55 -5.30
C ALA A 92 -10.26 0.74 -6.20
N ALA A 93 -10.11 0.86 -7.53
CA ALA A 93 -10.87 0.06 -8.49
C ALA A 93 -10.62 -1.44 -8.27
N TYR A 94 -9.36 -1.87 -8.10
CA TYR A 94 -9.01 -3.24 -7.77
C TYR A 94 -9.73 -3.72 -6.50
N GLY A 95 -9.66 -2.95 -5.41
CA GLY A 95 -10.33 -3.29 -4.15
C GLY A 95 -11.85 -3.46 -4.29
N CYS A 96 -12.50 -2.71 -5.19
CA CYS A 96 -13.92 -2.87 -5.52
C CYS A 96 -14.21 -4.11 -6.37
N THR A 97 -13.24 -4.62 -7.13
CA THR A 97 -13.39 -5.85 -7.94
C THR A 97 -13.07 -7.14 -7.19
N VAL A 98 -12.36 -7.06 -6.06
CA VAL A 98 -12.04 -8.22 -5.24
C VAL A 98 -13.35 -8.86 -4.73
N PRO A 99 -13.59 -10.17 -4.97
CA PRO A 99 -14.80 -10.82 -4.54
C PRO A 99 -14.95 -10.79 -3.02
N THR A 100 -16.07 -10.28 -2.53
CA THR A 100 -16.39 -10.24 -1.09
C THR A 100 -17.10 -11.50 -0.58
N GLY A 101 -17.10 -12.57 -1.37
CA GLY A 101 -17.72 -13.84 -1.01
C GLY A 101 -16.97 -15.01 -1.61
N PHE A 102 -16.27 -15.78 -0.79
CA PHE A 102 -15.87 -17.15 -1.10
C PHE A 102 -17.00 -18.15 -0.80
N ALA A 103 -18.24 -17.68 -0.61
CA ALA A 103 -19.38 -18.46 -0.15
C ALA A 103 -19.79 -19.60 -1.10
N GLU A 104 -19.25 -19.67 -2.32
CA GLU A 104 -19.48 -20.75 -3.28
C GLU A 104 -18.24 -21.62 -3.56
N ALA A 105 -17.16 -21.49 -2.78
CA ALA A 105 -16.04 -22.40 -2.90
C ALA A 105 -16.45 -23.80 -2.36
N PRO A 106 -16.43 -24.87 -3.18
CA PRO A 106 -16.80 -26.20 -2.72
C PRO A 106 -15.86 -26.63 -1.61
N ALA A 107 -16.43 -27.07 -0.48
CA ALA A 107 -15.73 -27.49 0.74
C ALA A 107 -15.01 -28.84 0.61
N ILE A 108 -14.49 -29.16 -0.58
CA ILE A 108 -13.77 -30.41 -0.84
C ILE A 108 -12.29 -30.07 -0.99
N HIS A 109 -11.54 -30.31 0.08
CA HIS A 109 -10.08 -30.50 0.05
C HIS A 109 -9.78 -31.97 -0.15
#